data_AF-A0A1U7GLS8-F1
#
_entry.id   AF-A0A1U7GLS8-F1
#
_cell.length_a   1.000
_cell.length_b   1.000
_cell.length_c   1.000
_cell.angle_alpha   90.00
_cell.angle_beta   90.00
_cell.angle_gamma   90.00
#
_symmetry.space_group_name_H-M   'P 1'
#
loop_
_entity.id
_entity.type
_entity.pdbx_description
1 polymer ?
#
loop_
_entity_poly.entity_id
_entity_poly.type
_entity_poly.pdbx_seq_one_letter_code
_entity_poly.pdbx_strand_id
1 'polypeptide(L)'
;MLQTESLSESAVAVLRFRGKGHRMRPDPRNLPAFGELVSAGIMEADGEDFRLTEAGRTQWKEIVDRESERIERARHVIPDGVELSDAAKDLLRLCIEGKNPDGDESNRPAYRELVDANIMMPMGTFTKGDWVVFRFTFTGWERRFEFLDDAGSAA
;
A
#
# COMPACT_ATOMS: atom_id res chain seq x y z
N MET A 1 -3.52 -24.40 13.03
CA MET A 1 -4.11 -23.08 12.76
C MET A 1 -3.04 -22.05 13.07
N LEU A 2 -2.63 -21.24 12.08
CA LEU A 2 -1.71 -20.12 12.30
C LEU A 2 -2.41 -19.10 13.20
N GLN A 3 -1.72 -18.57 14.22
CA GLN A 3 -2.32 -17.54 15.07
C GLN A 3 -2.52 -16.26 14.24
N THR A 4 -3.74 -15.74 14.28
CA THR A 4 -4.24 -14.64 13.45
C THR A 4 -3.87 -13.27 14.00
N GLU A 5 -2.68 -13.12 14.60
CA GLU A 5 -2.19 -11.80 14.97
C GLU A 5 -1.74 -11.06 13.71
N SER A 6 -2.10 -9.78 13.60
CA SER A 6 -1.75 -8.95 12.45
C SER A 6 -0.24 -8.76 12.37
N LEU A 7 0.35 -8.95 11.18
CA LEU A 7 1.79 -8.87 11.03
C LEU A 7 2.27 -7.41 10.96
N SER A 8 3.40 -7.12 11.59
CA SER A 8 4.13 -5.87 11.41
C SER A 8 4.59 -5.71 9.97
N GLU A 9 4.78 -4.48 9.54
CA GLU A 9 5.28 -4.21 8.18
C GLU A 9 6.65 -4.86 7.93
N SER A 10 7.52 -4.87 8.92
CA SER A 10 8.82 -5.53 8.82
C SER A 10 8.68 -7.04 8.65
N ALA A 11 7.74 -7.69 9.36
CA ALA A 11 7.44 -9.11 9.16
C ALA A 11 6.87 -9.39 7.76
N VAL A 12 5.95 -8.55 7.27
CA VAL A 12 5.43 -8.66 5.89
C VAL A 12 6.54 -8.51 4.85
N ALA A 13 7.47 -7.57 5.06
CA ALA A 13 8.62 -7.39 4.17
C ALA A 13 9.52 -8.62 4.16
N VAL A 14 9.90 -9.14 5.34
CA VAL A 14 10.70 -10.38 5.46
C VAL A 14 10.00 -11.55 4.75
N LEU A 15 8.71 -11.74 5.01
CA LEU A 15 7.91 -12.80 4.40
C LEU A 15 7.88 -12.68 2.87
N ARG A 16 7.69 -11.47 2.33
CA ARG A 16 7.69 -11.20 0.89
C ARG A 16 9.01 -11.58 0.25
N PHE A 17 10.14 -11.23 0.86
CA PHE A 17 11.46 -11.59 0.34
C PHE A 17 11.71 -13.11 0.40
N ARG A 18 11.43 -13.74 1.55
CA ARG A 18 11.63 -15.18 1.74
C ARG A 18 10.71 -16.02 0.84
N GLY A 19 9.45 -15.61 0.70
CA GLY A 19 8.47 -16.24 -0.19
C GLY A 19 8.87 -16.20 -1.68
N LYS A 20 9.59 -15.14 -2.10
CA LYS A 20 10.21 -15.04 -3.43
C LYS A 20 11.52 -15.82 -3.57
N GLY A 21 11.97 -16.53 -2.54
CA GLY A 21 13.23 -17.27 -2.53
C GLY A 21 14.47 -16.39 -2.32
N HIS A 22 14.30 -15.11 -1.99
CA HIS A 22 15.44 -14.25 -1.67
C HIS A 22 15.95 -14.53 -0.25
N ARG A 23 17.27 -14.59 -0.10
CA ARG A 23 17.90 -14.72 1.20
C ARG A 23 17.99 -13.35 1.88
N MET A 24 17.48 -13.26 3.09
CA MET A 24 17.63 -12.09 3.95
C MET A 24 18.23 -12.54 5.27
N ARG A 25 19.52 -12.26 5.48
CA ARG A 25 20.21 -12.72 6.69
C ARG A 25 19.58 -12.06 7.93
N PRO A 26 19.34 -12.82 9.00
CA PRO A 26 18.96 -12.24 10.28
C PRO A 26 20.06 -11.31 10.80
N ASP A 27 19.67 -10.13 11.23
CA ASP A 27 20.50 -9.14 11.91
C ASP A 27 19.67 -8.46 13.01
N PRO A 28 20.29 -7.72 13.95
CA PRO A 28 19.55 -7.14 15.06
C PRO A 28 18.35 -6.25 14.68
N ARG A 29 18.32 -5.68 13.48
CA ARG A 29 17.23 -4.81 13.00
C ARG A 29 16.02 -5.61 12.50
N ASN A 30 16.24 -6.75 11.87
CA ASN A 30 15.17 -7.57 11.28
C ASN A 30 14.85 -8.85 12.09
N LEU A 31 15.67 -9.18 13.10
CA LEU A 31 15.46 -10.35 13.97
C LEU A 31 14.09 -10.36 14.65
N PRO A 32 13.54 -9.23 15.16
CA PRO A 32 12.19 -9.22 15.72
C PRO A 32 11.12 -9.66 14.70
N ALA A 33 11.26 -9.28 13.44
CA ALA A 33 10.34 -9.67 12.37
C ALA A 33 10.40 -11.17 12.06
N PHE A 34 11.59 -11.80 12.14
CA PHE A 34 11.70 -13.26 12.06
C PHE A 34 11.02 -13.93 13.26
N GLY A 35 11.24 -13.42 14.47
CA GLY A 35 10.59 -13.92 15.69
C GLY A 35 9.06 -13.88 15.59
N GLU A 36 8.52 -12.77 15.08
CA GLU A 36 7.08 -12.61 14.84
C GLU A 36 6.53 -13.64 13.84
N LEU A 37 7.22 -13.87 12.72
CA LEU A 37 6.83 -14.89 11.74
C LEU A 37 6.92 -16.32 12.32
N VAL A 38 7.84 -16.56 13.26
CA VAL A 38 7.92 -17.83 14.00
C VAL A 38 6.75 -17.97 14.97
N SER A 39 6.45 -16.93 15.75
CA SER A 39 5.28 -16.91 16.65
C SER A 39 3.97 -17.11 15.90
N ALA A 40 3.85 -16.56 14.69
CA ALA A 40 2.70 -16.77 13.82
C ALA A 40 2.64 -18.18 13.19
N GLY A 41 3.71 -18.99 13.30
CA GLY A 41 3.83 -20.32 12.70
C GLY A 41 4.11 -20.32 11.19
N ILE A 42 4.45 -19.16 10.62
CA ILE A 42 4.74 -18.98 9.20
C ILE A 42 6.19 -19.40 8.89
N MET A 43 7.09 -19.17 9.84
CA MET A 43 8.48 -19.59 9.79
C MET A 43 8.84 -20.45 11.00
N GLU A 44 10.00 -21.09 10.93
CA GLU A 44 10.63 -21.81 12.03
C GLU A 44 12.13 -21.57 12.00
N ALA A 45 12.77 -21.71 13.16
CA ALA A 45 14.23 -21.64 13.27
C ALA A 45 14.88 -22.82 12.53
N ASP A 46 15.98 -22.54 11.83
CA ASP A 46 16.78 -23.51 11.08
C ASP A 46 18.27 -23.22 11.34
N GLY A 47 18.76 -23.77 12.46
CA GLY A 47 20.09 -23.47 12.97
C GLY A 47 20.23 -21.99 13.36
N GLU A 48 21.12 -21.28 12.67
CA GLU A 48 21.35 -19.83 12.83
C GLU A 48 20.47 -18.97 11.90
N ASP A 49 19.61 -19.60 11.09
CA ASP A 49 18.73 -18.94 10.13
C ASP A 49 17.26 -19.29 10.41
N PHE A 50 16.37 -18.88 9.51
CA PHE A 50 14.94 -19.17 9.55
C PHE A 50 14.48 -19.66 8.18
N ARG A 51 13.54 -20.61 8.19
CA ARG A 51 12.90 -21.12 6.98
C ARG A 51 11.39 -21.03 7.08
N LEU A 52 10.72 -20.93 5.93
CA LEU A 52 9.26 -21.01 5.88
C LEU A 52 8.80 -22.41 6.32
N THR A 53 7.71 -22.48 7.07
CA THR A 53 6.98 -23.73 7.29
C THR A 53 6.30 -24.17 5.99
N GLU A 54 5.74 -25.37 5.94
CA GLU A 54 4.97 -25.82 4.79
C GLU A 54 3.76 -24.90 4.54
N ALA A 55 3.01 -24.57 5.58
CA ALA A 55 1.92 -23.60 5.51
C ALA A 55 2.41 -22.23 5.03
N GLY A 56 3.53 -21.74 5.57
CA GLY A 56 4.16 -20.50 5.12
C GLY A 56 4.50 -20.51 3.64
N ARG A 57 5.08 -21.60 3.11
CA ARG A 57 5.39 -21.74 1.67
C ARG A 57 4.14 -21.71 0.79
N THR A 58 3.03 -22.27 1.25
CA THR A 58 1.79 -22.32 0.48
C THR A 58 1.02 -20.99 0.53
N GLN A 59 1.03 -20.31 1.68
CA GLN A 59 0.14 -19.17 1.96
C GLN A 59 0.84 -17.81 1.97
N TRP A 60 2.17 -17.74 1.87
CA TRP A 60 2.89 -16.47 2.03
C TRP A 60 2.36 -15.34 1.15
N LYS A 61 1.93 -15.63 -0.09
CA LYS A 61 1.46 -14.62 -1.02
C LYS A 61 0.15 -14.00 -0.53
N GLU A 62 -0.81 -14.84 -0.15
CA GLU A 62 -2.10 -14.40 0.40
C GLU A 62 -1.90 -13.62 1.71
N ILE A 63 -1.00 -14.07 2.58
CA ILE A 63 -0.67 -13.36 3.83
C ILE A 63 -0.06 -12.00 3.50
N VAL A 64 0.93 -11.95 2.60
CA VAL A 64 1.56 -10.69 2.20
C VAL A 64 0.54 -9.74 1.59
N ASP A 65 -0.32 -10.22 0.70
CA ASP A 65 -1.34 -9.39 0.05
C ASP A 65 -2.31 -8.82 1.11
N ARG A 66 -2.92 -9.68 1.94
CA ARG A 66 -3.83 -9.27 3.03
C ARG A 66 -3.21 -8.27 3.99
N GLU A 67 -2.00 -8.56 4.49
CA GLU A 67 -1.35 -7.68 5.47
C GLU A 67 -0.84 -6.39 4.83
N SER A 68 -0.40 -6.42 3.57
CA SER A 68 -0.01 -5.21 2.85
C SER A 68 -1.21 -4.29 2.66
N GLU A 69 -2.38 -4.83 2.28
CA GLU A 69 -3.60 -4.06 2.16
C GLU A 69 -4.01 -3.45 3.50
N ARG A 70 -3.98 -4.23 4.58
CA ARG A 70 -4.27 -3.73 5.93
C ARG A 70 -3.34 -2.59 6.33
N ILE A 71 -2.04 -2.72 6.07
CA ILE A 71 -1.04 -1.70 6.36
C ILE A 71 -1.28 -0.44 5.52
N GLU A 72 -1.53 -0.58 4.21
CA GLU A 72 -1.79 0.56 3.32
C GLU A 72 -3.08 1.30 3.70
N ARG A 73 -4.16 0.58 4.06
CA ARG A 73 -5.40 1.17 4.59
C ARG A 73 -5.15 1.97 5.88
N ALA A 74 -4.29 1.46 6.76
CA ALA A 74 -3.96 2.14 8.01
C ALA A 74 -3.07 3.38 7.81
N ARG A 75 -2.26 3.41 6.75
CA ARG A 75 -1.38 4.55 6.41
C ARG A 75 -2.12 5.70 5.76
N HIS A 76 -3.07 5.39 4.88
CA HIS A 76 -3.74 6.35 4.01
C HIS A 76 -5.23 6.42 4.34
N VAL A 77 -5.54 6.82 5.56
CA VAL A 77 -6.92 7.09 5.97
C VAL A 77 -7.40 8.33 5.23
N ILE A 78 -8.43 8.16 4.40
CA ILE A 78 -9.11 9.28 3.74
C ILE A 78 -9.95 10.01 4.79
N PRO A 79 -9.76 11.33 5.00
CA PRO A 79 -10.58 12.10 5.92
C PRO A 79 -12.08 12.03 5.57
N ASP A 80 -12.94 12.11 6.58
CA ASP A 80 -14.38 12.25 6.33
C ASP A 80 -14.70 13.63 5.76
N GLY A 81 -15.68 13.70 4.84
CA GLY A 81 -16.15 14.96 4.27
C GLY A 81 -15.15 15.65 3.34
N VAL A 82 -14.26 14.91 2.68
CA VAL A 82 -13.40 15.46 1.62
C VAL A 82 -14.26 16.00 0.49
N GLU A 83 -14.20 17.32 0.29
CA GLU A 83 -14.76 18.00 -0.87
C GLU A 83 -13.64 18.31 -1.85
N LEU A 84 -13.67 17.65 -3.01
CA LEU A 84 -12.70 17.91 -4.07
C LEU A 84 -13.17 19.07 -4.96
N SER A 85 -12.21 19.91 -5.37
CA SER A 85 -12.39 20.89 -6.43
C SER A 85 -12.75 20.22 -7.76
N ASP A 86 -13.41 20.96 -8.65
CA ASP A 86 -13.77 20.45 -9.99
C ASP A 86 -12.53 20.00 -10.78
N ALA A 87 -11.41 20.73 -10.64
CA ALA A 87 -10.15 20.36 -11.27
C ALA A 87 -9.59 19.02 -10.75
N ALA A 88 -9.69 18.76 -9.44
CA ALA A 88 -9.30 17.49 -8.85
C ALA A 88 -10.25 16.35 -9.24
N LYS A 89 -11.57 16.60 -9.32
CA LYS A 89 -12.55 15.62 -9.82
C LYS A 89 -12.30 15.27 -11.28
N ASP A 90 -12.04 16.25 -12.13
CA ASP A 90 -11.73 16.02 -13.55
C ASP A 90 -10.43 15.23 -13.71
N LEU A 91 -9.39 15.58 -12.95
CA LEU A 91 -8.15 14.81 -12.93
C LEU A 91 -8.37 13.38 -12.44
N LEU A 92 -9.19 13.19 -11.39
CA LEU A 92 -9.54 11.88 -10.86
C LEU A 92 -10.26 11.02 -11.91
N ARG A 93 -11.21 11.59 -12.66
CA ARG A 93 -11.88 10.91 -13.79
C ARG A 93 -10.86 10.42 -14.83
N LEU A 94 -9.93 11.28 -15.24
CA LEU A 94 -8.88 10.91 -16.19
C LEU A 94 -8.00 9.75 -15.67
N CYS A 95 -7.67 9.76 -14.38
CA CYS A 95 -6.88 8.70 -13.76
C CYS A 95 -7.64 7.37 -13.69
N ILE A 96 -8.94 7.40 -13.40
CA ILE A 96 -9.82 6.21 -13.42
C ILE A 96 -9.91 5.59 -14.81
N GLU A 97 -9.94 6.41 -15.86
CA GLU A 97 -9.89 5.97 -17.26
C GLU A 97 -8.51 5.42 -17.69
N GLY A 98 -7.53 5.43 -16.79
CA GLY A 98 -6.18 4.93 -17.04
C GLY A 98 -5.25 5.91 -17.74
N LYS A 99 -5.68 7.16 -17.99
CA LYS A 99 -4.86 8.15 -18.71
C LYS A 99 -3.67 8.64 -17.89
N ASN A 100 -3.83 8.79 -16.57
CA ASN A 100 -2.79 9.12 -15.58
C ASN A 100 -1.72 10.10 -16.11
N PRO A 101 -2.09 11.36 -16.41
CA PRO A 101 -1.15 12.34 -16.94
C PRO A 101 0.01 12.60 -15.96
N ASP A 102 1.21 12.87 -16.48
CA ASP A 102 2.34 13.29 -15.65
C ASP A 102 2.03 14.64 -14.94
N GLY A 103 2.60 14.82 -13.76
CA GLY A 103 2.49 16.05 -12.97
C GLY A 103 3.26 17.23 -13.57
N ASP A 104 2.54 18.24 -14.05
CA ASP A 104 3.08 19.49 -14.56
C ASP A 104 2.56 20.72 -13.78
N GLU A 105 2.97 21.92 -14.19
CA GLU A 105 2.55 23.15 -13.51
C GLU A 105 1.03 23.38 -13.52
N SER A 106 0.32 22.84 -14.52
CA SER A 106 -1.12 23.02 -14.68
C SER A 106 -1.93 22.08 -13.80
N ASN A 107 -1.49 20.84 -13.62
CA ASN A 107 -2.26 19.79 -12.92
C ASN A 107 -1.71 19.42 -11.54
N ARG A 108 -0.48 19.84 -11.18
CA ARG A 108 0.10 19.58 -9.84
C ARG A 108 -0.77 20.08 -8.69
N PRO A 109 -1.46 21.23 -8.75
CA PRO A 109 -2.37 21.64 -7.67
C PRO A 109 -3.49 20.62 -7.43
N ALA A 110 -4.10 20.10 -8.50
CA ALA A 110 -5.13 19.06 -8.40
C ALA A 110 -4.55 17.73 -7.87
N TYR A 111 -3.35 17.34 -8.29
CA TYR A 111 -2.67 16.18 -7.72
C TYR A 111 -2.35 16.35 -6.23
N ARG A 112 -1.91 17.54 -5.79
CA ARG A 112 -1.69 17.84 -4.37
C ARG A 112 -2.96 17.66 -3.57
N GLU A 113 -4.08 18.16 -4.06
CA GLU A 113 -5.37 17.99 -3.40
C GLU A 113 -5.74 16.50 -3.24
N LEU A 114 -5.58 15.70 -4.29
CA LEU A 114 -5.80 14.24 -4.21
C LEU A 114 -4.84 13.54 -3.25
N VAL A 115 -3.61 14.05 -3.11
CA VAL A 115 -2.60 13.55 -2.16
C VAL A 115 -2.94 13.94 -0.73
N ASP A 116 -3.31 15.20 -0.50
CA ASP A 116 -3.71 15.72 0.82
C ASP A 116 -4.99 15.02 1.32
N ALA A 117 -5.87 14.61 0.39
CA ALA A 117 -7.04 13.78 0.67
C ALA A 117 -6.73 12.28 0.88
N ASN A 118 -5.46 11.85 0.80
CA ASN A 118 -5.04 10.44 0.84
C ASN A 118 -5.66 9.54 -0.25
N ILE A 119 -6.19 10.11 -1.33
CA ILE A 119 -6.74 9.36 -2.46
C ILE A 119 -5.60 8.86 -3.37
N MET A 120 -4.59 9.69 -3.56
CA MET A 120 -3.38 9.36 -4.32
C MET A 120 -2.13 9.58 -3.48
N MET A 121 -0.99 9.08 -3.96
CA MET A 121 0.31 9.36 -3.38
C MET A 121 1.33 9.68 -4.48
N PRO A 122 2.26 10.63 -4.24
CA PRO A 122 3.32 10.90 -5.18
C PRO A 122 4.30 9.74 -5.22
N MET A 123 4.77 9.42 -6.41
CA MET A 123 5.83 8.46 -6.66
C MET A 123 7.05 9.23 -7.13
N GLY A 124 8.10 9.20 -6.31
CA GLY A 124 9.42 9.67 -6.74
C GLY A 124 9.91 8.78 -7.87
N THR A 125 10.41 9.38 -8.94
CA THR A 125 11.20 8.67 -9.95
C THR A 125 12.60 9.25 -9.99
N PHE A 126 13.61 8.40 -10.15
CA PHE A 126 15.02 8.83 -10.21
C PHE A 126 15.29 9.88 -11.29
N THR A 127 14.45 9.95 -12.34
CA THR A 127 14.68 10.76 -13.52
C THR A 127 13.83 12.02 -13.62
N LYS A 128 12.69 12.10 -12.92
CA LYS A 128 11.75 13.23 -13.07
C LYS A 128 11.54 14.05 -11.79
N GLY A 129 12.11 13.62 -10.66
CA GLY A 129 11.94 14.29 -9.37
C GLY A 129 10.61 13.94 -8.69
N ASP A 130 10.40 14.54 -7.52
CA ASP A 130 9.16 14.39 -6.77
C ASP A 130 8.02 15.12 -7.48
N TRP A 131 6.78 14.64 -7.33
CA TRP A 131 5.56 15.26 -7.91
C TRP A 131 5.38 15.18 -9.42
N VAL A 132 5.96 14.15 -10.06
CA VAL A 132 5.74 13.91 -11.51
C VAL A 132 4.89 12.68 -11.77
N VAL A 133 4.99 11.64 -10.94
CA VAL A 133 4.17 10.43 -11.09
C VAL A 133 3.33 10.28 -9.85
N PHE A 134 2.09 9.85 -10.02
CA PHE A 134 1.14 9.62 -8.93
C PHE A 134 0.50 8.25 -9.09
N ARG A 135 0.15 7.63 -7.97
CA ARG A 135 -0.63 6.39 -7.95
C ARG A 135 -1.77 6.51 -6.96
N PHE A 136 -2.83 5.75 -7.18
CA PHE A 136 -3.86 5.58 -6.15
C PHE A 136 -3.27 4.95 -4.89
N THR A 137 -3.70 5.42 -3.73
CA THR A 137 -3.60 4.64 -2.50
C THR A 137 -4.59 3.48 -2.59
N PHE A 138 -4.42 2.46 -1.75
CA PHE A 138 -5.35 1.32 -1.76
C PHE A 138 -6.80 1.76 -1.52
N THR A 139 -7.04 2.54 -0.45
CA THR A 139 -8.37 3.06 -0.11
C THR A 139 -8.87 4.06 -1.15
N GLY A 140 -7.99 4.90 -1.69
CA GLY A 140 -8.32 5.83 -2.76
C GLY A 140 -8.81 5.13 -4.01
N TRP A 141 -8.21 3.99 -4.38
CA TRP A 141 -8.71 3.16 -5.46
C TRP A 141 -10.08 2.56 -5.13
N GLU A 142 -10.27 1.92 -3.98
CA GLU A 142 -11.56 1.32 -3.61
C GLU A 142 -12.72 2.33 -3.66
N ARG A 143 -12.48 3.55 -3.16
CA ARG A 143 -13.51 4.59 -2.99
C ARG A 143 -13.58 5.61 -4.13
N ARG A 144 -12.79 5.44 -5.20
CA ARG A 144 -12.58 6.46 -6.26
C ARG A 144 -13.86 7.06 -6.87
N PHE A 145 -14.95 6.31 -6.92
CA PHE A 145 -16.23 6.80 -7.47
C PHE A 145 -17.03 7.66 -6.47
N GLU A 146 -16.83 7.49 -5.17
CA GLU A 146 -17.54 8.25 -4.13
C GLU A 146 -17.23 9.76 -4.19
N PHE A 147 -16.04 10.12 -4.70
CA PHE A 147 -15.58 11.51 -4.78
C PHE A 147 -16.01 12.22 -6.08
N LEU A 148 -16.66 11.51 -6.99
CA LEU A 148 -17.11 12.05 -8.27
C LEU A 148 -18.58 12.45 -8.29
N ASP A 149 -19.34 12.00 -7.29
CA ASP A 149 -20.73 12.38 -7.12
C ASP A 149 -20.78 13.73 -6.39
N ASP A 150 -21.39 14.72 -7.03
CA ASP A 150 -21.70 15.96 -6.35
C ASP A 150 -22.79 15.69 -5.30
N ALA A 151 -22.55 16.10 -4.06
CA ALA A 151 -23.62 16.33 -3.09
C ALA A 151 -24.49 17.50 -3.61
N GLY A 152 -25.32 17.22 -4.62
CA GLY A 152 -25.96 18.26 -5.42
C GLY A 152 -26.88 17.78 -6.54
N SER A 153 -27.27 16.50 -6.61
CA SER A 153 -28.43 16.07 -7.41
C SER A 153 -29.62 15.77 -6.51
N ALA A 154 -30.16 16.83 -5.90
CA ALA A 154 -31.56 16.87 -5.52
C ALA A 154 -32.27 17.75 -6.54
N ALA A 155 -32.92 17.12 -7.51
CA ALA A 155 -33.93 17.71 -8.37
C ALA A 155 -35.10 16.74 -8.50
#